data_AF-A0A923GIL7-F1
#
_entry.id   AF-A0A923GIL7-F1
#
_cell.length_a   1.000
_cell.length_b   1.000
_cell.length_c   1.000
_cell.angle_alpha   90.00
_cell.angle_beta   90.00
_cell.angle_gamma   90.00
#
_symmetry.space_group_name_H-M   'P 1'
#
loop_
_entity.id
_entity.type
_entity.pdbx_description
1 polymer ?
#
loop_
_entity_poly.entity_id
_entity_poly.type
_entity_poly.pdbx_seq_one_letter_code
_entity_poly.pdbx_strand_id
1 'polypeptide(L)' 'MNNDEILQTLAHLIGTRYEPSVKHIITQLTGRPRVVGPNEISTREYDITRIHINTDANQLIQGFTFN' A
#
# COMPACT_ATOMS: atom_id res chain seq x y z
N MET A 1 11.08 -2.65 -9.79
CA MET A 1 10.64 -3.49 -8.68
C MET A 1 9.40 -4.27 -9.10
N ASN A 2 9.44 -5.59 -8.97
CA ASN A 2 8.25 -6.43 -9.18
C ASN A 2 7.34 -6.42 -7.92
N ASN A 3 6.15 -7.02 -8.00
CA ASN A 3 5.21 -7.03 -6.88
C ASN A 3 5.76 -7.77 -5.65
N ASP A 4 6.47 -8.88 -5.84
CA ASP A 4 7.06 -9.68 -4.76
C ASP A 4 8.15 -8.92 -3.98
N GLU A 5 9.03 -8.22 -4.69
CA GLU A 5 10.05 -7.35 -4.09
C GLU A 5 9.43 -6.22 -3.28
N ILE A 6 8.32 -5.66 -3.77
CA ILE A 6 7.56 -4.64 -3.05
C ILE A 6 6.96 -5.23 -1.78
N LEU A 7 6.32 -6.40 -1.86
CA LEU A 7 5.75 -7.06 -0.68
C LEU A 7 6.81 -7.35 0.38
N GLN A 8 7.99 -7.84 -0.02
CA GLN A 8 9.10 -8.02 0.92
C GLN A 8 9.57 -6.70 1.53
N THR A 9 9.71 -5.66 0.70
CA THR A 9 10.14 -4.34 1.18
C THR A 9 9.13 -3.77 2.15
N LEU A 10 7.83 -3.95 1.93
CA LEU A 10 6.77 -3.40 2.79
C LEU A 10 6.39 -4.32 3.96
N ALA A 11 6.93 -5.54 4.05
CA ALA A 11 6.57 -6.52 5.08
C ALA A 11 6.78 -5.99 6.51
N HIS A 12 7.77 -5.11 6.71
CA HIS A 12 8.05 -4.49 8.00
C HIS A 12 6.95 -3.51 8.47
N LEU A 13 6.05 -3.08 7.58
CA LEU A 13 4.91 -2.24 7.91
C LEU A 13 3.69 -3.06 8.36
N ILE A 14 3.66 -4.36 8.12
CA ILE A 14 2.55 -5.23 8.53
C ILE A 14 2.51 -5.31 10.05
N GLY A 15 1.32 -5.12 10.63
CA GLY A 15 1.12 -5.05 12.08
C GLY A 15 1.34 -3.64 12.67
N THR A 16 1.77 -2.66 11.87
CA THR A 16 1.82 -1.26 12.30
C THR A 16 0.51 -0.53 12.02
N ARG A 17 0.25 0.56 12.74
CA ARG A 17 -0.93 1.39 12.50
C ARG A 17 -0.73 2.20 11.22
N TYR A 18 -1.73 2.16 10.34
CA TYR A 18 -1.78 2.98 9.16
C TYR A 18 -1.91 4.46 9.53
N GLU A 19 -0.99 5.25 8.97
CA GLU A 19 -1.07 6.70 8.96
C GLU A 19 -0.99 7.21 7.51
N PRO A 20 -1.61 8.35 7.17
CA PRO A 20 -1.56 8.90 5.81
C PRO A 20 -0.14 9.13 5.28
N SER A 21 0.83 9.39 6.17
CA SER A 21 2.26 9.54 5.87
C SER A 21 2.88 8.27 5.27
N VAL A 22 2.37 7.09 5.61
CA VAL A 22 2.85 5.79 5.11
C VAL A 22 2.77 5.71 3.58
N LYS A 23 1.78 6.38 2.95
CA LYS A 23 1.68 6.43 1.49
C LYS A 23 2.89 7.09 0.84
N HIS A 24 3.40 8.16 1.44
CA HIS A 24 4.59 8.84 0.96
C HIS A 24 5.82 7.94 1.09
N ILE A 25 5.95 7.25 2.23
CA ILE A 25 7.03 6.29 2.47
C ILE A 25 7.00 5.16 1.42
N ILE A 26 5.83 4.55 1.21
CA ILE A 26 5.67 3.50 0.19
C ILE A 26 6.02 4.02 -1.20
N THR A 27 5.60 5.24 -1.55
CA THR A 27 5.95 5.88 -2.82
C THR A 27 7.46 6.03 -2.98
N GLN A 28 8.16 6.48 -1.93
CA GLN A 28 9.62 6.64 -1.95
C GLN A 28 10.36 5.29 -2.01
N LEU A 29 9.90 4.28 -1.27
CA LEU A 29 10.53 2.95 -1.22
C LEU A 29 10.33 2.17 -2.53
N THR A 30 9.14 2.24 -3.11
CA THR A 30 8.75 1.40 -4.25
C THR A 30 8.87 2.12 -5.59
N GLY A 31 9.00 3.45 -5.58
CA GLY A 31 8.94 4.30 -6.76
C GLY A 31 7.55 4.39 -7.40
N ARG A 32 6.52 3.80 -6.78
CA ARG A 32 5.16 3.78 -7.34
C ARG A 32 4.39 5.04 -6.95
N PRO A 33 3.90 5.83 -7.91
CA PRO A 33 3.27 7.11 -7.62
C PRO A 33 1.85 6.97 -7.05
N ARG A 34 1.22 5.81 -7.22
CA ARG A 34 -0.20 5.61 -6.93
C ARG A 34 -0.40 4.60 -5.79
N VAL A 35 -0.39 5.12 -4.56
CA VAL A 35 -0.67 4.35 -3.34
C VAL A 35 -2.02 4.77 -2.77
N VAL A 36 -2.92 3.81 -2.61
CA VAL A 36 -4.30 4.00 -2.13
C VAL A 36 -4.40 3.49 -0.69
N GLY A 37 -4.85 4.37 0.20
CA GLY A 37 -5.12 4.02 1.59
C GLY A 37 -6.41 3.19 1.77
N PRO A 38 -6.60 2.56 2.93
CA PRO A 38 -7.73 1.66 3.21
C PRO A 38 -9.11 2.32 3.12
N ASN A 39 -9.20 3.64 3.33
CA ASN A 39 -10.45 4.39 3.31
C ASN A 39 -10.59 5.28 2.05
N GLU A 40 -9.70 5.15 1.07
CA GLU A 40 -9.74 5.96 -0.14
C GLU A 40 -10.53 5.25 -1.24
N ILE A 41 -11.51 5.97 -1.78
CA ILE A 41 -12.25 5.54 -2.96
C ILE A 41 -11.30 5.61 -4.15
N SER A 42 -11.06 4.47 -4.81
CA SER A 42 -10.29 4.41 -6.05
C SER A 42 -11.20 4.11 -7.25
N THR A 43 -10.87 4.65 -8.41
CA THR A 43 -11.57 4.33 -9.66
C THR A 43 -11.29 2.87 -10.03
N ARG A 44 -12.28 2.18 -10.63
CA ARG A 44 -12.15 0.78 -11.09
C ARG A 44 -11.25 0.61 -12.32
N GLU A 45 -10.55 1.66 -12.73
CA GLU A 45 -9.59 1.60 -13.81
C GLU A 45 -8.40 0.73 -13.39
N TYR A 46 -8.00 -0.18 -14.28
CA TYR A 46 -6.84 -1.05 -14.11
C TYR A 46 -5.56 -0.21 -14.12
N ASP A 47 -4.71 -0.34 -13.10
CA ASP A 47 -3.47 0.43 -12.97
C ASP A 47 -2.38 -0.48 -12.38
N ILE A 48 -1.54 -1.00 -13.27
CA ILE A 48 -0.43 -1.93 -12.94
C ILE A 48 0.54 -1.38 -11.89
N THR A 49 0.55 -0.07 -11.66
CA THR A 49 1.42 0.60 -10.69
C THR A 49 0.72 0.90 -9.37
N ARG A 50 -0.55 0.53 -9.22
CA ARG A 50 -1.31 0.83 -8.02
C ARG A 50 -0.99 -0.13 -6.88
N ILE A 51 -0.84 0.43 -5.68
CA ILE A 51 -0.71 -0.33 -4.44
C ILE A 51 -1.90 0.02 -3.55
N HIS A 52 -2.67 -0.99 -3.14
CA HIS A 52 -3.72 -0.85 -2.15
C HIS A 52 -3.17 -1.28 -0.79
N ILE A 53 -3.33 -0.42 0.21
CA ILE A 53 -3.01 -0.73 1.60
C ILE A 53 -4.24 -1.35 2.24
N ASN A 54 -4.12 -2.58 2.72
CA ASN A 54 -5.18 -3.27 3.44
C ASN A 54 -4.98 -3.08 4.93
N THR A 55 -6.02 -2.61 5.63
CA THR A 55 -6.03 -2.52 7.09
C THR A 55 -7.21 -3.25 7.69
N ASP A 56 -7.09 -3.62 8.96
CA ASP A 56 -8.22 -4.09 9.76
C ASP A 56 -9.11 -2.94 10.25
N ALA A 57 -10.11 -3.28 11.06
CA ALA A 57 -11.01 -2.32 11.70
C ALA A 57 -10.31 -1.33 12.66
N ASN A 58 -9.13 -1.69 13.18
CA ASN A 58 -8.32 -0.85 14.06
C ASN A 58 -7.27 -0.02 13.30
N GLN A 59 -7.34 0.01 11.97
CA GLN A 59 -6.35 0.65 11.09
C GLN A 59 -4.96 0.00 11.18
N LEU A 60 -4.83 -1.26 11.61
CA LEU A 60 -3.56 -1.99 11.54
C LEU A 60 -3.37 -2.54 10.12
N ILE A 61 -2.19 -2.31 9.54
CA ILE A 61 -1.84 -2.79 8.21
C ILE A 61 -1.77 -4.31 8.25
N GLN A 62 -2.62 -4.96 7.45
CA GLN A 62 -2.65 -6.41 7.29
C GLN A 62 -1.85 -6.87 6.06
N GLY A 63 -1.67 -5.99 5.08
CA GLY A 63 -0.90 -6.28 3.88
C GLY A 63 -1.18 -5.32 2.73
N PHE A 64 -0.77 -5.72 1.53
CA PHE A 64 -0.85 -4.89 0.31
C PHE A 64 -1.36 -5.71 -0.88
N THR A 65 -2.16 -5.08 -1.75
CA THR A 65 -2.69 -5.70 -2.98
C THR A 65 -2.34 -4.84 -4.20
N PHE A 66 -2.17 -5.48 -5.35
CA PHE A 66 -1.90 -4.84 -6.64
C PHE A 66 -3.01 -5.25 -7.62
N ASN A 67 -3.72 -4.27 -8.18
CA ASN A 67 -4.87 -4.49 -9.07
C ASN A 67 -4.73 -3.68 -10.35
#